data_AF-A0A6G2KBA6-F1
#
_entry.id   AF-A0A6G2KBA6-F1
#
_cell.length_a   1.000
_cell.length_b   1.000
_cell.length_c   1.000
_cell.angle_alpha   90.00
_cell.angle_beta   90.00
_cell.angle_gamma   90.00
#
_symmetry.space_group_name_H-M   'P 1'
#
loop_
_entity.id
_entity.type
_entity.pdbx_description
1 polymer ?
#
loop_
_entity_poly.entity_id
_entity_poly.type
_entity_poly.pdbx_seq_one_letter_code
_entity_poly.pdbx_strand_id
1 'polypeptide(L)'
;MGRKERREREQKRANYASKHAAEKRKHMMIAIGVLGAVGAIVGWSAFVFVTLDPADIGGAPMGAGALNSAHTHTGILVKIFGDTFPFHETGYQIQSNWIHFENHDGTTIHKHATGVDLGFLFNSLDIGLTDQCYQFPSGQEFCTNDEYKLRFFINNVEMNDIRGYEPMENDRVLILYGNESEEEVGAYLDELNSMELVR
;
A
#
# COMPACT_ATOMS: atom_id res chain seq x y z
N MET A 1 -48.11 62.41 36.98
CA MET A 1 -47.41 61.12 36.76
C MET A 1 -46.61 61.25 35.47
N GLY A 2 -45.31 60.90 35.41
CA GLY A 2 -44.68 60.85 34.07
C GLY A 2 -43.16 60.99 33.95
N ARG A 3 -42.43 61.47 34.97
CA ARG A 3 -40.94 61.51 34.88
C ARG A 3 -40.27 60.25 35.41
N LYS A 4 -40.78 59.68 36.52
CA LYS A 4 -40.21 58.47 37.15
C LYS A 4 -40.46 57.21 36.30
N GLU A 5 -41.70 57.00 35.87
CA GLU A 5 -42.06 55.86 35.00
C GLU A 5 -41.40 55.92 33.62
N ARG A 6 -41.19 57.11 33.07
CA ARG A 6 -40.47 57.29 31.79
C ARG A 6 -38.99 56.93 31.93
N ARG A 7 -38.34 57.36 33.02
CA ARG A 7 -36.95 56.97 33.33
C ARG A 7 -36.80 55.47 33.56
N GLU A 8 -37.74 54.82 34.24
CA GLU A 8 -37.71 53.36 34.45
C GLU A 8 -37.89 52.59 33.12
N ARG A 9 -38.75 53.06 32.21
CA ARG A 9 -38.89 52.46 30.87
C ARG A 9 -37.63 52.64 30.03
N GLU A 10 -37.00 53.82 30.08
CA GLU A 10 -35.72 54.09 29.40
C GLU A 10 -34.60 53.21 29.95
N GLN A 11 -34.51 53.05 31.28
CA GLN A 11 -33.53 52.13 31.91
C GLN A 11 -33.79 50.66 31.55
N LYS A 12 -35.04 50.20 31.52
CA LYS A 12 -35.39 48.83 31.09
C LYS A 12 -35.02 48.60 29.62
N ARG A 13 -35.25 49.58 28.74
CA ARG A 13 -34.86 49.52 27.33
C ARG A 13 -33.34 49.51 27.15
N ALA A 14 -32.62 50.35 27.89
CA ALA A 14 -31.16 50.37 27.86
C ALA A 14 -30.55 49.05 28.37
N ASN A 15 -31.11 48.47 29.43
CA ASN A 15 -30.68 47.18 29.97
C ASN A 15 -31.04 46.00 29.03
N TYR A 16 -32.19 46.07 28.35
CA TYR A 16 -32.55 45.09 27.31
C TYR A 16 -31.64 45.18 26.09
N ALA A 17 -31.36 46.40 25.61
CA ALA A 17 -30.47 46.64 24.48
C ALA A 17 -29.01 46.24 24.79
N SER A 18 -28.52 46.49 26.00
CA SER A 18 -27.17 46.08 26.42
C SER A 18 -27.04 44.55 26.54
N LYS A 19 -28.05 43.86 27.08
CA LYS A 19 -28.10 42.40 27.13
C LYS A 19 -28.12 41.77 25.74
N HIS A 20 -28.96 42.28 24.83
CA HIS A 20 -28.99 41.83 23.44
C HIS A 20 -27.67 42.09 22.71
N ALA A 21 -27.05 43.24 22.94
CA ALA A 21 -25.74 43.54 22.36
C ALA A 21 -24.62 42.63 22.91
N ALA A 22 -24.69 42.25 24.18
CA ALA A 22 -23.74 41.31 24.80
C ALA A 22 -23.91 39.88 24.26
N GLU A 23 -25.15 39.39 24.16
CA GLU A 23 -25.44 38.08 23.55
C GLU A 23 -25.02 38.02 22.07
N LYS A 24 -25.31 39.08 21.29
CA LYS A 24 -24.87 39.16 19.89
C LYS A 24 -23.35 39.13 19.77
N ARG A 25 -22.61 39.81 20.65
CA ARG A 25 -21.14 39.75 20.69
C ARG A 25 -20.65 38.36 21.06
N LYS A 26 -21.26 37.69 22.05
CA LYS A 26 -20.91 36.31 22.43
C LYS A 26 -21.06 35.35 21.27
N HIS A 27 -22.21 35.37 20.58
CA HIS A 27 -22.43 34.53 19.40
C HIS A 27 -21.49 34.87 18.24
N MET A 28 -21.19 36.15 18.03
CA MET A 28 -20.23 36.58 17.01
C MET A 28 -18.81 36.08 17.31
N MET A 29 -18.36 36.12 18.56
CA MET A 29 -17.06 35.57 18.97
C MET A 29 -17.00 34.05 18.80
N ILE A 30 -18.08 33.33 19.13
CA ILE A 30 -18.18 31.89 18.89
C ILE A 30 -18.10 31.60 17.38
N ALA A 31 -18.84 32.34 16.55
CA ALA A 31 -18.82 32.16 15.10
C ALA A 31 -17.43 32.41 14.50
N ILE A 32 -16.73 33.46 14.96
CA ILE A 32 -15.34 33.74 14.54
C ILE A 32 -14.41 32.58 14.95
N GLY A 33 -14.56 32.08 16.18
CA GLY A 33 -13.77 30.93 16.67
C GLY A 33 -14.01 29.68 15.82
N VAL A 34 -15.26 29.36 15.51
CA VAL A 34 -15.63 28.21 14.66
C VAL A 34 -15.09 28.39 13.24
N LEU A 35 -15.28 29.54 12.61
CA LEU A 35 -14.79 29.79 11.26
C LEU A 35 -13.26 29.78 11.18
N GLY A 36 -12.58 30.29 12.22
CA GLY A 36 -11.13 30.20 12.34
C GLY A 36 -10.65 28.75 12.43
N ALA A 37 -11.31 27.91 13.23
CA ALA A 37 -11.00 26.48 13.32
C ALA A 37 -11.23 25.74 12.00
N VAL A 38 -12.36 25.99 11.32
CA VAL A 38 -12.63 25.41 9.99
C VAL A 38 -11.58 25.87 8.98
N GLY A 39 -11.24 27.16 8.95
CA GLY A 39 -10.21 27.70 8.07
C GLY A 39 -8.84 27.06 8.32
N ALA A 40 -8.48 26.81 9.58
CA ALA A 40 -7.24 26.13 9.93
C ALA A 40 -7.22 24.67 9.46
N ILE A 41 -8.32 23.92 9.64
CA ILE A 41 -8.45 22.54 9.16
C ILE A 41 -8.34 22.50 7.63
N VAL A 42 -9.11 23.33 6.92
CA VAL A 42 -9.09 23.37 5.45
C VAL A 42 -7.71 23.78 4.93
N GLY A 43 -7.08 24.78 5.55
CA GLY A 43 -5.73 25.21 5.21
C GLY A 43 -4.69 24.11 5.45
N TRP A 44 -4.78 23.40 6.57
CA TRP A 44 -3.92 22.27 6.87
C TRP A 44 -4.13 21.11 5.89
N SER A 45 -5.38 20.75 5.59
CA SER A 45 -5.71 19.72 4.61
C SER A 45 -5.20 20.08 3.21
N ALA A 46 -5.35 21.33 2.77
CA ALA A 46 -4.84 21.79 1.48
C ALA A 46 -3.30 21.77 1.44
N PHE A 47 -2.64 22.18 2.52
CA PHE A 47 -1.18 22.10 2.64
C PHE A 47 -0.72 20.64 2.52
N VAL A 48 -1.28 19.74 3.34
CA VAL A 48 -1.00 18.31 3.31
C VAL A 48 -1.21 17.74 1.91
N PHE A 49 -2.32 18.08 1.24
CA PHE A 49 -2.60 17.62 -0.12
C PHE A 49 -1.57 18.09 -1.16
N VAL A 50 -1.13 19.36 -1.09
CA VAL A 50 -0.12 19.90 -2.03
C VAL A 50 1.28 19.37 -1.75
N THR A 51 1.57 19.03 -0.51
CA THR A 51 2.88 18.49 -0.10
C THR A 51 2.95 16.97 -0.07
N LEU A 52 1.83 16.26 -0.29
CA LEU A 52 1.84 14.81 -0.36
C LEU A 52 2.53 14.36 -1.65
N ASP A 53 3.45 13.41 -1.52
CA ASP A 53 3.98 12.71 -2.68
C ASP A 53 2.85 11.85 -3.29
N PRO A 54 2.58 11.90 -4.60
CA PRO A 54 1.65 10.97 -5.24
C PRO A 54 1.97 9.49 -4.97
N ALA A 55 3.22 9.15 -4.65
CA ALA A 55 3.60 7.81 -4.20
C ALA A 55 3.03 7.48 -2.79
N ASP A 56 2.89 8.47 -1.92
CA ASP A 56 2.27 8.30 -0.59
C ASP A 56 0.72 8.21 -0.69
N ILE A 57 0.13 8.64 -1.81
CA ILE A 57 -1.32 8.53 -2.06
C ILE A 57 -1.62 7.11 -2.59
N GLY A 58 -1.97 6.21 -1.67
CA GLY A 58 -2.60 4.94 -2.00
C GLY A 58 -1.76 3.70 -1.75
N GLY A 59 -0.56 3.82 -1.17
CA GLY A 59 0.27 2.68 -0.80
C GLY A 59 1.31 2.29 -1.87
N ALA A 60 1.81 3.25 -2.67
CA ALA A 60 2.92 2.98 -3.56
C ALA A 60 4.22 2.73 -2.76
N PRO A 61 5.16 1.93 -3.27
CA PRO A 61 6.49 1.87 -2.69
C PRO A 61 7.23 3.19 -2.89
N MET A 62 8.16 3.48 -1.98
CA MET A 62 9.03 4.65 -2.07
C MET A 62 9.83 4.62 -3.39
N GLY A 63 9.75 5.70 -4.17
CA GLY A 63 10.45 5.79 -5.45
C GLY A 63 9.70 5.18 -6.64
N ALA A 64 8.49 4.66 -6.43
CA ALA A 64 7.63 4.21 -7.52
C ALA A 64 7.22 5.38 -8.42
N GLY A 65 7.11 5.10 -9.72
CA GLY A 65 6.50 6.00 -10.69
C GLY A 65 4.99 6.11 -10.49
N ALA A 66 4.36 6.98 -11.29
CA ALA A 66 2.91 7.07 -11.31
C ALA A 66 2.26 5.73 -11.66
N LEU A 67 1.09 5.44 -11.09
CA LEU A 67 0.31 4.27 -11.49
C LEU A 67 0.01 4.31 -13.00
N ASN A 68 0.12 3.18 -13.68
CA ASN A 68 0.12 3.00 -15.14
C ASN A 68 1.31 3.61 -15.90
N SER A 69 2.39 3.99 -15.22
CA SER A 69 3.64 4.42 -15.88
C SER A 69 4.36 3.29 -16.61
N ALA A 70 4.10 2.04 -16.24
CA ALA A 70 4.55 0.83 -16.91
C ALA A 70 3.47 -0.25 -16.80
N HIS A 71 3.49 -1.24 -17.69
CA HIS A 71 2.68 -2.45 -17.56
C HIS A 71 3.50 -3.65 -18.03
N THR A 72 3.87 -4.54 -17.12
CA THR A 72 4.72 -5.70 -17.43
C THR A 72 4.20 -6.99 -16.80
N HIS A 73 4.44 -8.09 -17.48
CA HIS A 73 4.06 -9.45 -17.08
C HIS A 73 5.30 -10.30 -16.81
N THR A 74 5.35 -10.93 -15.64
CA THR A 74 6.47 -11.75 -15.21
C THR A 74 5.98 -13.10 -14.74
N GLY A 75 6.54 -14.17 -15.29
CA GLY A 75 6.22 -15.53 -14.86
C GLY A 75 6.91 -15.84 -13.53
N ILE A 76 6.20 -16.46 -12.61
CA ILE A 76 6.74 -16.87 -11.31
C ILE A 76 6.34 -18.30 -10.96
N LEU A 77 7.31 -19.03 -10.42
CA LEU A 77 7.12 -20.34 -9.82
C LEU A 77 7.77 -20.34 -8.44
N VAL A 78 7.02 -20.72 -7.41
CA VAL A 78 7.53 -20.88 -6.04
C VAL A 78 7.29 -22.32 -5.62
N LYS A 79 8.36 -23.05 -5.32
CA LYS A 79 8.32 -24.45 -4.86
C LYS A 79 8.82 -24.52 -3.42
N ILE A 80 8.01 -25.05 -2.51
CA ILE A 80 8.39 -25.30 -1.11
C ILE A 80 8.25 -26.80 -0.87
N PHE A 81 9.37 -27.51 -0.67
CA PHE A 81 9.43 -28.97 -0.64
C PHE A 81 8.78 -29.65 -1.86
N GLY A 82 8.99 -29.08 -3.05
CA GLY A 82 8.37 -29.53 -4.30
C GLY A 82 6.92 -29.11 -4.53
N ASP A 83 6.20 -28.62 -3.51
CA ASP A 83 4.82 -28.14 -3.67
C ASP A 83 4.80 -26.72 -4.24
N THR A 84 3.95 -26.48 -5.24
CA THR A 84 3.77 -25.14 -5.83
C THR A 84 2.96 -24.24 -4.90
N PHE A 85 3.47 -23.05 -4.61
CA PHE A 85 2.74 -22.05 -3.83
C PHE A 85 1.49 -21.55 -4.58
N PRO A 86 0.30 -21.51 -3.94
CA PRO A 86 -0.95 -21.31 -4.65
C PRO A 86 -1.35 -19.83 -4.75
N PHE A 87 -0.63 -19.01 -5.52
CA PHE A 87 -0.98 -17.58 -5.67
C PHE A 87 -2.34 -17.34 -6.36
N HIS A 88 -2.97 -18.35 -6.96
CA HIS A 88 -4.30 -18.26 -7.56
C HIS A 88 -5.42 -18.08 -6.51
N GLU A 89 -5.14 -18.40 -5.25
CA GLU A 89 -6.09 -18.28 -4.15
C GLU A 89 -6.50 -16.82 -3.94
N THR A 90 -7.77 -16.61 -3.56
CA THR A 90 -8.38 -15.26 -3.44
C THR A 90 -7.61 -14.32 -2.52
N GLY A 91 -6.92 -14.86 -1.50
CA GLY A 91 -6.11 -14.08 -0.56
C GLY A 91 -4.88 -13.42 -1.18
N TYR A 92 -4.44 -13.85 -2.37
CA TYR A 92 -3.26 -13.29 -3.04
C TYR A 92 -3.60 -12.44 -4.27
N GLN A 93 -4.89 -12.32 -4.60
CA GLN A 93 -5.35 -11.61 -5.79
C GLN A 93 -5.52 -10.12 -5.49
N ILE A 94 -5.01 -9.24 -6.36
CA ILE A 94 -5.22 -7.77 -6.35
C ILE A 94 -4.98 -7.14 -4.96
N GLN A 95 -3.92 -7.55 -4.27
CA GLN A 95 -3.57 -7.02 -2.95
C GLN A 95 -2.92 -5.62 -3.01
N SER A 96 -2.38 -5.25 -4.16
CA SER A 96 -1.78 -3.94 -4.42
C SER A 96 -2.14 -3.45 -5.82
N ASN A 97 -2.34 -2.16 -5.99
CA ASN A 97 -2.58 -1.58 -7.32
C ASN A 97 -1.31 -1.50 -8.17
N TRP A 98 -0.12 -1.62 -7.57
CA TRP A 98 1.16 -1.41 -8.25
C TRP A 98 1.77 -2.70 -8.79
N ILE A 99 1.60 -3.80 -8.08
CA ILE A 99 2.08 -5.11 -8.47
C ILE A 99 1.20 -6.19 -7.82
N HIS A 100 0.65 -7.13 -8.59
CA HIS A 100 -0.30 -8.11 -8.07
C HIS A 100 -0.42 -9.36 -8.94
N PHE A 101 -1.14 -10.35 -8.41
CA PHE A 101 -1.73 -11.46 -9.16
C PHE A 101 -3.20 -11.16 -9.46
N GLU A 102 -3.69 -11.63 -10.61
CA GLU A 102 -5.09 -11.48 -11.01
C GLU A 102 -5.64 -12.69 -11.76
N ASN A 103 -6.94 -12.68 -12.03
CA ASN A 103 -7.67 -13.67 -12.81
C ASN A 103 -7.57 -15.12 -12.32
N HIS A 104 -7.18 -15.34 -11.05
CA HIS A 104 -6.89 -16.68 -10.50
C HIS A 104 -5.82 -17.46 -11.29
N ASP A 105 -4.92 -16.75 -11.99
CA ASP A 105 -3.79 -17.40 -12.66
C ASP A 105 -2.76 -17.86 -11.64
N GLY A 106 -2.24 -16.92 -10.84
CA GLY A 106 -1.24 -17.22 -9.81
C GLY A 106 0.13 -17.63 -10.35
N THR A 107 0.34 -17.57 -11.67
CA THR A 107 1.64 -17.81 -12.31
C THR A 107 2.22 -16.57 -12.96
N THR A 108 1.41 -15.53 -13.18
CA THR A 108 1.82 -14.24 -13.75
C THR A 108 1.67 -13.11 -12.74
N ILE A 109 2.77 -12.38 -12.54
CA ILE A 109 2.81 -11.10 -11.82
C ILE A 109 2.51 -9.98 -12.82
N HIS A 110 1.55 -9.13 -12.48
CA HIS A 110 1.23 -7.90 -13.21
C HIS A 110 1.80 -6.72 -12.45
N LYS A 111 2.68 -5.93 -13.08
CA LYS A 111 3.24 -4.70 -12.51
C LYS A 111 2.74 -3.49 -13.30
N HIS A 112 2.18 -2.50 -12.62
CA HIS A 112 1.54 -1.32 -13.21
C HIS A 112 2.31 0.00 -13.00
N ALA A 113 3.56 -0.05 -12.52
CA ALA A 113 4.39 1.16 -12.39
C ALA A 113 5.89 0.83 -12.45
N THR A 114 6.70 1.84 -12.79
CA THR A 114 8.17 1.76 -12.67
C THR A 114 8.60 1.85 -11.20
N GLY A 115 9.76 1.31 -10.84
CA GLY A 115 10.33 1.41 -9.50
C GLY A 115 9.58 0.58 -8.45
N VAL A 116 8.87 -0.47 -8.87
CA VAL A 116 8.17 -1.42 -8.00
C VAL A 116 8.89 -2.76 -8.08
N ASP A 117 9.37 -3.26 -6.95
CA ASP A 117 10.19 -4.47 -6.87
C ASP A 117 9.42 -5.70 -6.35
N LEU A 118 10.07 -6.87 -6.45
CA LEU A 118 9.50 -8.13 -5.95
C LEU A 118 9.35 -8.13 -4.42
N GLY A 119 10.21 -7.43 -3.69
CA GLY A 119 10.10 -7.29 -2.24
C GLY A 119 8.78 -6.63 -1.84
N PHE A 120 8.39 -5.56 -2.54
CA PHE A 120 7.11 -4.91 -2.36
C PHE A 120 5.92 -5.83 -2.72
N LEU A 121 6.03 -6.64 -3.78
CA LEU A 121 5.02 -7.67 -4.08
C LEU A 121 4.82 -8.61 -2.88
N PHE A 122 5.87 -9.26 -2.39
CA PHE A 122 5.74 -10.21 -1.27
C PHE A 122 5.23 -9.55 0.00
N ASN A 123 5.70 -8.34 0.31
CA ASN A 123 5.19 -7.56 1.45
C ASN A 123 3.69 -7.26 1.31
N SER A 124 3.20 -6.96 0.11
CA SER A 124 1.76 -6.71 -0.12
C SER A 124 0.88 -7.95 0.07
N LEU A 125 1.49 -9.14 0.05
CA LEU A 125 0.82 -10.43 0.27
C LEU A 125 0.98 -10.95 1.71
N ASP A 126 1.55 -10.14 2.60
CA ASP A 126 1.97 -10.56 3.95
C ASP A 126 2.92 -11.78 3.95
N ILE A 127 3.72 -11.92 2.88
CA ILE A 127 4.75 -12.95 2.75
C ILE A 127 6.10 -12.32 3.08
N GLY A 128 6.73 -12.79 4.15
CA GLY A 128 8.07 -12.36 4.51
C GLY A 128 9.10 -13.02 3.59
N LEU A 129 9.99 -12.22 3.00
CA LEU A 129 11.10 -12.75 2.21
C LEU A 129 12.42 -12.15 2.68
N THR A 130 13.42 -13.02 2.85
CA THR A 130 14.82 -12.64 3.00
C THR A 130 15.70 -13.45 2.05
N ASP A 131 16.99 -13.16 2.02
CA ASP A 131 17.99 -13.97 1.33
C ASP A 131 18.09 -15.40 1.90
N GLN A 132 17.50 -15.66 3.07
CA GLN A 132 17.59 -16.95 3.77
C GLN A 132 16.24 -17.57 4.14
N CYS A 133 15.16 -16.79 4.22
CA CYS A 133 13.88 -17.25 4.76
C CYS A 133 12.69 -16.86 3.88
N TYR A 134 11.76 -17.79 3.71
CA TYR A 134 10.43 -17.56 3.17
C TYR A 134 9.39 -17.75 4.29
N GLN A 135 8.62 -16.72 4.60
CA GLN A 135 7.64 -16.72 5.68
C GLN A 135 6.22 -16.57 5.12
N PHE A 136 5.35 -17.50 5.47
CA PHE A 136 3.95 -17.51 5.10
C PHE A 136 3.16 -16.49 5.93
N PRO A 137 2.01 -16.01 5.43
CA PRO A 137 1.13 -15.11 6.21
C PRO A 137 0.64 -15.71 7.53
N SER A 138 0.62 -17.06 7.62
CA SER A 138 0.30 -17.79 8.86
C SER A 138 1.38 -17.69 9.94
N GLY A 139 2.57 -17.16 9.61
CA GLY A 139 3.73 -17.05 10.48
C GLY A 139 4.72 -18.22 10.38
N GLN A 140 4.38 -19.30 9.66
CA GLN A 140 5.31 -20.38 9.38
C GLN A 140 6.45 -19.88 8.49
N GLU A 141 7.69 -20.20 8.85
CA GLU A 141 8.87 -19.81 8.08
C GLU A 141 9.73 -21.00 7.66
N PHE A 142 10.35 -20.87 6.51
CA PHE A 142 11.23 -21.84 5.88
C PHE A 142 12.57 -21.16 5.62
N CYS A 143 13.53 -21.43 6.51
CA CYS A 143 14.85 -20.80 6.49
C CYS A 143 15.94 -21.80 6.11
N THR A 144 16.85 -21.35 5.24
CA THR A 144 18.06 -22.07 4.83
C THR A 144 18.79 -22.64 6.04
N ASN A 145 19.14 -23.92 5.98
CA ASN A 145 19.89 -24.65 6.98
C ASN A 145 20.84 -25.67 6.31
N ASP A 146 21.30 -26.68 7.05
CA ASP A 146 22.25 -27.69 6.54
C ASP A 146 21.61 -28.68 5.55
N GLU A 147 20.30 -28.93 5.67
CA GLU A 147 19.57 -29.90 4.85
C GLU A 147 18.83 -29.23 3.69
N TYR A 148 18.26 -28.04 3.91
CA TYR A 148 17.41 -27.35 2.94
C TYR A 148 17.89 -25.93 2.66
N LYS A 149 17.79 -25.50 1.41
CA LYS A 149 18.22 -24.19 0.92
C LYS A 149 17.05 -23.43 0.31
N LEU A 150 16.94 -22.16 0.65
CA LEU A 150 16.20 -21.16 -0.13
C LEU A 150 17.11 -20.68 -1.27
N ARG A 151 16.67 -20.82 -2.52
CA ARG A 151 17.39 -20.42 -3.74
C ARG A 151 16.48 -19.56 -4.62
N PHE A 152 17.09 -18.64 -5.35
CA PHE A 152 16.39 -17.73 -6.24
C PHE A 152 16.98 -17.79 -7.63
N PHE A 153 16.14 -17.72 -8.65
CA PHE A 153 16.58 -17.59 -10.03
C PHE A 153 15.79 -16.53 -10.77
N ILE A 154 16.49 -15.73 -11.57
CA ILE A 154 15.88 -14.79 -12.52
C ILE A 154 16.42 -15.16 -13.90
N ASN A 155 15.53 -15.49 -14.83
CA ASN A 155 15.89 -15.86 -16.21
C ASN A 155 16.99 -16.93 -16.27
N ASN A 156 16.81 -18.01 -15.50
CA ASN A 156 17.73 -19.15 -15.34
C ASN A 156 19.08 -18.82 -14.66
N VAL A 157 19.26 -17.61 -14.14
CA VAL A 157 20.48 -17.23 -13.40
C VAL A 157 20.20 -17.24 -11.91
N GLU A 158 21.00 -17.99 -11.15
CA GLU A 158 20.90 -18.03 -9.69
C GLU A 158 21.30 -16.68 -9.06
N MET A 159 20.48 -16.21 -8.11
CA MET A 159 20.61 -14.93 -7.44
C MET A 159 20.73 -15.14 -5.93
N ASN A 160 21.52 -14.30 -5.27
CA ASN A 160 21.61 -14.33 -3.80
C ASN A 160 20.37 -13.71 -3.12
N ASP A 161 19.74 -12.75 -3.78
CA ASP A 161 18.56 -12.03 -3.31
C ASP A 161 17.83 -11.46 -4.53
N ILE A 162 16.50 -11.36 -4.44
CA ILE A 162 15.62 -10.86 -5.49
C ILE A 162 14.72 -9.71 -5.01
N ARG A 163 14.74 -9.36 -3.72
CA ARG A 163 13.78 -8.41 -3.13
C ARG A 163 13.86 -7.04 -3.78
N GLY A 164 15.06 -6.54 -4.07
CA GLY A 164 15.26 -5.27 -4.76
C GLY A 164 15.19 -5.36 -6.29
N TYR A 165 14.80 -6.50 -6.86
CA TYR A 165 14.69 -6.65 -8.31
C TYR A 165 13.37 -6.07 -8.81
N GLU A 166 13.45 -5.14 -9.76
CA GLU A 166 12.28 -4.64 -10.48
C GLU A 166 11.98 -5.58 -11.67
N PRO A 167 10.86 -6.32 -11.65
CA PRO A 167 10.55 -7.27 -12.71
C PRO A 167 10.17 -6.56 -14.01
N MET A 168 10.60 -7.15 -15.13
CA MET A 168 10.42 -6.65 -16.50
C MET A 168 9.54 -7.61 -17.33
N GLU A 169 9.06 -7.12 -18.46
CA GLU A 169 8.20 -7.88 -19.37
C GLU A 169 8.90 -9.17 -19.84
N ASN A 170 8.21 -10.30 -19.68
CA ASN A 170 8.66 -11.66 -19.95
C ASN A 170 9.73 -12.23 -19.03
N ASP A 171 10.07 -11.58 -17.92
CA ASP A 171 10.96 -12.21 -16.93
C ASP A 171 10.38 -13.52 -16.38
N ARG A 172 11.28 -14.35 -15.85
CA ARG A 172 10.99 -15.64 -15.24
C ARG A 172 11.66 -15.73 -13.87
N VAL A 173 10.87 -15.86 -12.83
CA VAL A 173 11.33 -15.92 -11.43
C VAL A 173 11.03 -17.30 -10.84
N LEU A 174 12.07 -18.00 -10.39
CA LEU A 174 11.93 -19.23 -9.61
C LEU A 174 12.38 -18.96 -8.16
N ILE A 175 11.55 -19.34 -7.20
CA ILE A 175 11.93 -19.42 -5.79
C ILE A 175 11.78 -20.87 -5.36
N LEU A 176 12.84 -21.42 -4.78
CA LEU A 176 12.89 -22.81 -4.35
C LEU A 176 13.27 -22.87 -2.87
N TYR A 177 12.50 -23.58 -2.06
CA TYR A 177 12.94 -24.02 -0.74
C TYR A 177 12.90 -25.54 -0.64
N GLY A 178 14.06 -26.16 -0.50
CA GLY A 178 14.17 -27.60 -0.39
C GLY A 178 15.61 -28.09 -0.55
N ASN A 179 15.78 -29.37 -0.86
CA ASN A 179 17.07 -30.03 -1.04
C ASN A 179 17.22 -30.63 -2.45
N GLU A 180 16.51 -30.04 -3.42
CA GLU A 180 16.45 -30.50 -4.80
C GLU A 180 17.83 -30.52 -5.44
N SER A 181 18.08 -31.58 -6.21
CA SER A 181 19.25 -31.71 -7.07
C SER A 181 19.22 -30.72 -8.22
N GLU A 182 20.37 -30.47 -8.84
CA GLU A 182 20.44 -29.58 -10.01
C GLU A 182 19.59 -30.07 -11.20
N GLU A 183 19.33 -31.38 -11.31
CA GLU A 183 18.42 -31.94 -12.31
C GLU A 183 16.96 -31.56 -12.03
N GLU A 184 16.53 -31.66 -10.77
CA GLU A 184 15.18 -31.25 -10.35
C GLU A 184 14.98 -29.73 -10.48
N VAL A 185 16.00 -28.94 -10.12
CA VAL A 185 15.99 -27.48 -10.34
C VAL A 185 15.87 -27.15 -11.83
N GLY A 186 16.61 -27.86 -12.69
CA GLY A 186 16.49 -27.74 -14.15
C GLY A 186 15.08 -28.00 -14.64
N ALA A 187 14.41 -29.04 -14.14
CA ALA A 187 13.03 -29.34 -14.50
C ALA A 187 12.05 -28.21 -14.10
N TYR A 188 12.24 -27.57 -12.94
CA TYR A 188 11.42 -26.43 -12.54
C TYR A 188 11.68 -25.18 -13.36
N LEU A 189 12.93 -24.94 -13.77
CA LEU A 189 13.25 -23.85 -14.69
C LEU A 189 12.61 -24.07 -16.07
N ASP A 190 12.60 -25.31 -16.56
CA ASP A 190 11.91 -25.67 -17.81
C ASP A 190 10.38 -25.52 -17.69
N GLU A 191 9.79 -25.95 -16.56
CA GLU A 191 8.37 -25.74 -16.23
C GLU A 191 8.05 -24.25 -16.31
N LEU A 192 8.77 -23.41 -15.55
CA LEU A 192 8.61 -21.96 -15.51
C LEU A 192 8.75 -21.30 -16.89
N ASN A 193 9.74 -21.71 -17.67
CA ASN A 193 9.97 -21.16 -19.00
C ASN A 193 8.87 -21.52 -20.01
N SER A 194 8.18 -22.64 -19.79
CA SER A 194 7.06 -23.08 -20.64
C SER A 194 5.73 -22.41 -20.34
N MET A 195 5.60 -21.71 -19.20
CA MET A 195 4.36 -21.05 -18.79
C MET A 195 3.96 -19.92 -19.76
N GLU A 196 2.69 -19.90 -20.13
CA GLU A 196 2.07 -18.78 -20.84
C GLU A 196 1.81 -17.64 -19.85
N LEU A 197 2.19 -16.42 -20.24
CA LEU A 197 1.91 -15.24 -19.43
C LEU A 197 0.51 -14.73 -19.75
N VAL A 198 -0.31 -14.56 -18.71
CA VAL A 198 -1.62 -13.92 -18.83
C VAL A 198 -1.41 -12.41 -18.94
N ARG A 199 -1.93 -11.79 -20.00
CA ARG A 199 -1.74 -10.37 -20.34
C ARG A 199 -3.04 -9.59 -20.44
#